data_AF-A0A8H3WUU1-F1
#
_entry.id   AF-A0A8H3WUU1-F1
#
_cell.length_a   1.000
_cell.length_b   1.000
_cell.length_c   1.000
_cell.angle_alpha   90.00
_cell.angle_beta   90.00
_cell.angle_gamma   90.00
#
_symmetry.space_group_name_H-M   'P 1'
#
loop_
_entity.id
_entity.type
_entity.pdbx_description
1 polymer ?
#
loop_
_entity_poly.entity_id
_entity_poly.type
_entity_poly.pdbx_seq_one_letter_code
_entity_poly.pdbx_strand_id
1 'polypeptide(L)'
;MPKSTIGYYAVRIGHKSGIYMNWKKSEDYINEENYDEANILKVWTDGYCENNGKKNALASIGVFFDDDDPRNLLERLPGVYQTNN
;
A
#
# COMPACT_ATOMS: atom_id res chain seq x y z
N MET A 1 8.48 -19.18 5.96
CA MET A 1 8.99 -18.03 6.73
C MET A 1 7.87 -17.54 7.64
N PRO A 2 8.11 -17.26 8.93
CA PRO A 2 7.09 -16.63 9.76
C PRO A 2 6.80 -15.23 9.19
N LYS A 3 5.53 -14.95 8.86
CA LYS A 3 5.12 -13.62 8.41
C LYS A 3 5.26 -12.67 9.60
N SER A 4 6.15 -11.69 9.49
CA SER A 4 6.17 -10.54 10.39
C SER A 4 4.78 -9.90 10.36
N THR A 5 4.11 -9.84 11.51
CA THR A 5 2.79 -9.21 11.69
C THR A 5 2.87 -7.70 11.83
N ILE A 6 4.07 -7.12 11.79
CA ILE A 6 4.27 -5.69 11.96
C ILE A 6 4.01 -5.03 10.61
N GLY A 7 2.88 -4.35 10.49
CA GLY A 7 2.56 -3.48 9.35
C GLY A 7 3.58 -2.34 9.22
N TYR A 8 3.66 -1.77 8.04
CA TYR A 8 4.48 -0.59 7.76
C TYR A 8 3.62 0.47 7.07
N TYR A 9 4.09 1.71 7.14
CA TYR A 9 3.52 2.88 6.49
C TYR A 9 4.47 3.29 5.38
N ALA A 10 4.00 3.34 4.14
CA ALA A 10 4.73 3.92 3.03
C ALA A 10 4.29 5.37 2.86
N VAL A 11 5.23 6.31 2.93
CA VAL A 11 4.94 7.74 2.76
C VAL A 11 5.77 8.27 1.58
N ARG A 12 5.14 9.07 0.74
CA ARG A 12 5.82 9.80 -0.34
C ARG A 12 5.46 11.28 -0.26
N ILE A 13 6.48 12.13 -0.22
CA ILE A 13 6.36 13.59 -0.25
C ILE A 13 7.16 14.11 -1.44
N GLY A 14 6.47 14.56 -2.48
CA GLY A 14 7.10 14.96 -3.75
C GLY A 14 7.90 13.81 -4.38
N HIS A 15 9.23 13.95 -4.44
CA HIS A 15 10.17 12.92 -4.93
C HIS A 15 10.84 12.10 -3.82
N LYS A 16 10.63 12.44 -2.55
CA LYS A 16 11.16 11.67 -1.41
C LYS A 16 10.15 10.59 -1.02
N SER A 17 10.60 9.36 -0.83
CA SER A 17 9.78 8.22 -0.38
C SER A 17 10.44 7.52 0.80
N GLY A 18 9.63 7.04 1.76
CA GLY A 18 10.11 6.34 2.95
C GLY A 18 9.14 5.24 3.42
N ILE A 19 9.68 4.27 4.17
CA ILE A 19 8.93 3.17 4.81
C ILE A 19 9.13 3.26 6.33
N TYR A 20 8.04 3.30 7.09
CA TYR A 20 8.03 3.52 8.54
C TYR A 20 7.30 2.38 9.24
N MET A 21 7.86 1.87 10.34
CA MET A 21 7.30 0.71 11.05
C MET A 21 6.19 1.07 12.06
N ASN A 22 5.92 2.35 12.27
CA ASN A 22 4.82 2.82 13.10
C ASN A 22 4.33 4.20 12.63
N TRP A 23 3.08 4.52 12.98
CA TRP A 23 2.43 5.76 12.59
C TRP A 23 3.19 7.00 13.09
N LYS A 24 3.69 6.96 14.33
CA LYS A 24 4.40 8.08 14.94
C LYS A 24 5.62 8.52 14.11
N LYS A 25 6.43 7.57 13.63
CA LYS A 25 7.59 7.88 12.79
C LYS A 25 7.21 8.45 11.43
N SER A 26 6.12 7.97 10.82
CA SER A 26 5.62 8.56 9.58
C SER A 26 5.05 9.96 9.82
N GLU A 27 4.33 10.16 10.92
CA GLU A 27 3.76 11.44 11.33
C GLU A 27 4.86 12.47 11.62
N ASP A 28 5.90 12.08 12.37
CA ASP A 28 7.07 12.92 12.63
C ASP A 28 7.73 13.36 11.30
N TYR A 29 7.91 12.44 10.35
CA TYR A 29 8.48 12.75 9.03
C TYR A 29 7.60 13.70 8.20
N ILE A 30 6.28 13.50 8.22
CA ILE A 30 5.32 14.37 7.53
C ILE A 30 5.34 15.78 8.12
N ASN A 31 5.38 15.87 9.45
CA ASN A 31 5.35 17.12 10.20
C ASN A 31 6.67 17.89 10.11
N GLU A 32 7.82 17.21 10.08
CA GLU A 32 9.14 17.84 9.87
C GLU A 32 9.20 18.65 8.57
N GLU A 33 8.54 18.18 7.51
CA GLU A 33 8.47 18.88 6.23
C GLU A 33 7.36 19.96 6.18
N ASN A 34 6.67 20.24 7.31
CA ASN A 34 5.61 21.25 7.50
C ASN A 34 4.46 21.19 6.47
N TYR A 35 4.02 19.99 6.08
CA TYR A 35 2.80 19.87 5.26
C TYR A 35 1.55 19.99 6.13
N ASP A 36 0.60 20.81 5.68
CA ASP A 36 -0.74 20.87 6.25
C ASP A 36 -1.42 19.51 6.10
N GLU A 37 -2.00 19.00 7.19
CA GLU A 37 -2.73 17.73 7.18
C GLU A 37 -3.86 17.73 6.15
N ALA A 38 -4.45 18.90 5.87
CA ALA A 38 -5.47 19.08 4.83
C ALA A 38 -4.95 18.79 3.41
N ASN A 39 -3.64 18.81 3.19
CA ASN A 39 -3.00 18.51 1.91
C ASN A 39 -2.46 17.07 1.81
N ILE A 40 -2.72 16.23 2.81
CA ILE A 40 -2.32 14.82 2.80
C ILE A 40 -3.43 13.99 2.16
N LEU A 41 -3.12 13.39 1.00
CA LEU A 41 -3.98 12.39 0.38
C LEU A 41 -3.79 11.04 1.07
N LYS A 42 -4.80 10.59 1.83
CA LYS A 42 -4.83 9.25 2.42
C LYS A 42 -5.26 8.26 1.33
N VAL A 43 -4.51 7.17 1.20
CA VAL A 43 -4.76 6.11 0.21
C VAL A 43 -4.60 4.78 0.92
N TRP A 44 -5.52 3.86 0.67
CA TRP A 44 -5.48 2.49 1.18
C TRP A 44 -5.12 1.55 0.05
N THR A 45 -4.24 0.60 0.34
CA THR A 45 -3.83 -0.41 -0.64
C THR A 45 -3.95 -1.80 -0.03
N ASP A 46 -4.30 -2.77 -0.85
CA ASP A 46 -4.29 -4.18 -0.46
C ASP A 46 -3.97 -5.07 -1.67
N GLY A 47 -3.52 -6.28 -1.39
CA GLY A 47 -3.26 -7.31 -2.38
C GLY A 47 -3.99 -8.60 -2.02
N TYR A 48 -4.68 -9.17 -3.00
CA TYR A 48 -5.38 -10.45 -2.86
C TYR A 48 -4.70 -11.53 -3.72
N CYS A 49 -4.74 -12.78 -3.24
CA CYS A 49 -4.23 -13.92 -3.99
C CYS A 49 -5.05 -15.17 -3.68
N GLU A 50 -5.85 -15.60 -4.66
CA GLU A 50 -6.53 -16.89 -4.65
C GLU A 50 -5.54 -18.01 -4.97
N ASN A 51 -5.64 -19.14 -4.28
CA ASN A 51 -4.74 -20.29 -4.45
C ASN A 51 -3.25 -19.94 -4.26
N ASN A 52 -2.95 -19.00 -3.37
CA ASN A 52 -1.60 -18.53 -3.08
C ASN A 52 -0.60 -19.68 -2.81
N GLY A 53 0.55 -19.64 -3.49
CA GLY A 53 1.58 -20.69 -3.44
C GLY A 53 1.26 -21.98 -4.22
N LYS A 54 0.17 -22.04 -5.00
CA LYS A 54 -0.21 -23.23 -5.78
C LYS A 54 -0.17 -22.96 -7.29
N LYS A 55 -0.18 -24.04 -8.09
CA LYS A 55 -0.39 -23.96 -9.54
C LYS A 55 -1.78 -23.39 -9.80
N ASN A 56 -1.88 -22.38 -10.67
CA ASN A 56 -3.10 -21.60 -10.98
C ASN A 56 -3.49 -20.54 -9.93
N ALA A 57 -2.54 -20.00 -9.18
CA ALA A 57 -2.79 -18.83 -8.35
C ALA A 57 -3.30 -17.64 -9.20
N LEU A 58 -4.21 -16.84 -8.62
CA LEU A 58 -4.74 -15.62 -9.22
C LEU A 58 -4.53 -14.49 -8.22
N ALA A 59 -3.81 -13.45 -8.60
CA ALA A 59 -3.54 -12.32 -7.72
C ALA A 59 -4.13 -11.03 -8.30
N SER A 60 -4.51 -10.13 -7.41
CA SER A 60 -5.00 -8.80 -7.75
C SER A 60 -4.45 -7.77 -6.76
N ILE A 61 -4.43 -6.52 -7.20
CA ILE A 61 -4.10 -5.35 -6.38
C ILE A 61 -5.31 -4.44 -6.28
N GLY A 62 -5.44 -3.76 -5.15
CA GLY A 62 -6.45 -2.74 -4.89
C GLY A 62 -5.80 -1.44 -4.43
N VAL A 63 -6.29 -0.32 -4.94
CA VAL A 63 -5.98 1.03 -4.45
C VAL A 63 -7.30 1.76 -4.25
N PHE A 64 -7.53 2.25 -3.04
CA PHE A 64 -8.73 2.97 -2.65
C PHE A 64 -8.36 4.36 -2.16
N PHE A 65 -8.99 5.39 -2.73
CA PHE A 65 -8.79 6.80 -2.41
C PHE A 65 -9.97 7.33 -1.58
N ASP A 66 -11.20 7.09 -2.03
CA ASP A 66 -12.46 7.41 -1.33
C ASP A 66 -13.64 6.73 -2.05
N ASP A 67 -14.85 6.82 -1.50
CA ASP A 67 -16.06 6.33 -2.16
C ASP A 67 -16.27 7.02 -3.51
N ASP A 68 -16.58 6.24 -4.54
CA ASP A 68 -16.79 6.68 -5.94
C ASP A 68 -15.63 7.49 -6.57
N ASP A 69 -14.44 7.50 -5.96
CA ASP A 69 -13.28 8.19 -6.54
C ASP A 69 -12.83 7.47 -7.83
N PRO A 70 -12.74 8.18 -8.98
CA PRO A 70 -12.40 7.55 -10.27
C PRO A 70 -10.95 7.04 -10.35
N ARG A 71 -10.10 7.39 -9.37
CA ARG A 71 -8.74 6.87 -9.25
C ARG A 71 -8.69 5.53 -8.53
N ASN A 72 -9.79 5.09 -7.91
CA ASN A 72 -9.90 3.75 -7.33
C ASN A 72 -9.53 2.70 -8.37
N LEU A 73 -8.73 1.73 -7.98
CA LEU A 73 -8.18 0.71 -8.86
C LEU A 73 -8.40 -0.68 -8.27
N LEU A 74 -8.89 -1.59 -9.10
CA LEU A 74 -8.89 -3.02 -8.85
C LEU A 74 -8.44 -3.71 -10.13
N GLU A 75 -7.24 -4.29 -10.11
CA GLU A 75 -6.68 -4.95 -11.29
C GLU A 75 -6.00 -6.26 -10.95
N ARG A 76 -5.93 -7.15 -11.95
CA ARG A 76 -5.17 -8.39 -11.83
C ARG A 76 -3.69 -8.07 -11.78
N LEU A 77 -2.95 -8.73 -10.89
CA LEU A 77 -1.50 -8.61 -10.84
C LEU A 77 -0.92 -8.98 -12.22
N PRO A 78 -0.09 -8.14 -12.85
CA PRO A 78 0.46 -8.45 -14.17
C PRO A 78 1.44 -9.63 -14.12
N GLY A 79 1.59 -10.30 -15.26
CA GLY A 79 2.56 -11.39 -15.43
C GLY A 79 2.02 -12.79 -15.08
N VAL A 80 2.93 -13.77 -15.15
CA VAL A 80 2.61 -15.20 -14.94
C VAL A 80 2.70 -15.64 -13.48
N TYR A 81 3.46 -14.91 -12.66
CA TYR A 81 3.57 -15.15 -11.23
C TYR A 81 2.46 -14.41 -10.51
N GLN A 82 1.66 -15.16 -9.76
CA GLN A 82 0.43 -14.67 -9.13
C GLN A 82 0.41 -15.08 -7.65
N THR A 83 1.53 -14.96 -6.95
CA THR A 83 1.73 -15.45 -5.58
C THR A 83 2.56 -14.47 -4.77
N ASN A 84 2.35 -14.41 -3.45
CA ASN A 84 3.17 -13.61 -2.53
C ASN A 84 3.92 -14.45 -1.47
N ASN A 85 3.88 -15.78 -1.60
CA ASN A 85 4.66 -16.72 -0.80
C ASN A 85 6.03 -17.01 -1.40
#